data_AF-A0A372UFN2-F1
#
_entry.id   AF-A0A372UFN2-F1
#
_cell.length_a   1.000
_cell.length_b   1.000
_cell.length_c   1.000
_cell.angle_alpha   90.00
_cell.angle_beta   90.00
_cell.angle_gamma   90.00
#
_symmetry.space_group_name_H-M   'P 1'
#
loop_
_entity.id
_entity.type
_entity.pdbx_description
1 polymer ?
#
loop_
_entity_poly.entity_id
_entity_poly.type
_entity_poly.pdbx_seq_one_letter_code
_entity_poly.pdbx_strand_id
1 'polypeptide(L)'
;MLGGDRVRKEKLKIKCPKRIQFGDPLYYEDFKNEPERLKKLVVDYKPNPEFKAGVLLTETEYPEFPGYMARTMTVYFAPEQHLPIYMDEKMYASQKTERKEIGVDTACYLIEVDGRYEDIKTGGEGYWGDYQELYREINGKKYIDAVVISIAMPDEQSFEGMKHLAEYFFEDMSREMVTEKAGRKKE
;
A
#
# COMPACT_ATOMS: atom_id res chain seq x y z
N MET A 1 7.82 15.23 -29.25
CA MET A 1 7.56 15.50 -27.83
C MET A 1 7.19 14.17 -27.21
N LEU A 2 8.05 13.61 -26.36
CA LEU A 2 7.69 12.42 -25.59
C LEU A 2 6.65 12.89 -24.57
N GLY A 3 5.39 12.45 -24.72
CA GLY A 3 4.33 12.80 -23.80
C GLY A 3 4.65 12.21 -22.43
N GLY A 4 4.64 13.05 -21.39
CA GLY A 4 4.83 12.58 -20.02
C GLY A 4 3.69 11.65 -19.60
N ASP A 5 3.96 10.82 -18.60
CA ASP A 5 3.02 9.87 -18.02
C ASP A 5 1.69 10.55 -17.69
N ARG A 6 0.58 9.95 -18.12
CA ARG A 6 -0.75 10.37 -17.68
C ARG A 6 -1.03 9.69 -16.35
N VAL A 7 -1.02 10.47 -15.28
CA VAL A 7 -1.14 9.98 -13.91
C VAL A 7 -2.37 10.58 -13.24
N ARG A 8 -3.27 9.71 -12.79
CA ARG A 8 -4.40 10.06 -11.91
C ARG A 8 -4.08 9.56 -10.50
N LYS A 9 -4.18 10.43 -9.50
CA LYS A 9 -3.91 10.13 -8.09
C LYS A 9 -5.04 10.61 -7.19
N GLU A 10 -5.44 9.79 -6.21
CA GLU A 10 -6.37 10.17 -5.16
C GLU A 10 -5.85 9.74 -3.79
N LYS A 11 -5.68 10.71 -2.88
CA LYS A 11 -5.19 10.50 -1.51
C LYS A 11 -6.35 10.55 -0.53
N LEU A 12 -6.46 9.53 0.30
CA LEU A 12 -7.57 9.32 1.21
C LEU A 12 -6.99 9.00 2.59
N LYS A 13 -7.40 9.73 3.62
CA LYS A 13 -7.19 9.27 4.99
C LYS A 13 -8.18 8.17 5.29
N ILE A 14 -7.76 7.23 6.13
CA ILE A 14 -8.61 6.13 6.59
C ILE A 14 -8.45 5.95 8.09
N LYS A 15 -9.41 5.29 8.73
CA LYS A 15 -9.16 4.70 10.04
C LYS A 15 -8.04 3.68 9.93
N CYS A 16 -7.07 3.75 10.83
CA CYS A 16 -5.95 2.80 10.84
C CYS A 16 -6.50 1.38 11.11
N PRO A 17 -6.36 0.42 10.17
CA PRO A 17 -6.84 -0.93 10.38
C PRO A 17 -6.05 -1.63 11.49
N LYS A 18 -6.67 -2.59 12.17
CA LYS A 18 -6.00 -3.41 13.19
C LYS A 18 -5.13 -4.48 12.57
N ARG A 19 -5.51 -5.00 11.41
CA ARG A 19 -4.77 -6.00 10.64
C ARG A 19 -5.08 -5.90 9.15
N ILE A 20 -4.06 -6.11 8.34
CA ILE A 20 -4.18 -6.29 6.89
C ILE A 20 -3.44 -7.54 6.45
N GLN A 21 -4.10 -8.34 5.63
CA GLN A 21 -3.51 -9.46 4.91
C GLN A 21 -3.58 -9.21 3.41
N PHE A 22 -2.53 -9.64 2.72
CA PHE A 22 -2.44 -9.58 1.27
C PHE A 22 -1.47 -10.64 0.75
N GLY A 23 -1.91 -11.47 -0.17
CA GLY A 23 -1.08 -12.50 -0.79
C GLY A 23 -1.92 -13.63 -1.41
N ASP A 24 -1.26 -14.63 -1.97
CA ASP A 24 -1.96 -15.79 -2.53
C ASP A 24 -2.75 -16.53 -1.44
N PRO A 25 -4.07 -16.76 -1.62
CA PRO A 25 -4.88 -17.50 -0.66
C PRO A 25 -4.35 -18.91 -0.39
N LEU A 26 -3.74 -19.57 -1.38
CA LEU A 26 -3.18 -20.92 -1.22
C LEU A 26 -2.03 -20.94 -0.21
N TYR A 27 -1.21 -19.89 -0.17
CA TYR A 27 -0.08 -19.83 0.76
C TYR A 27 -0.54 -19.84 2.22
N TYR A 28 -1.65 -19.17 2.54
CA TYR A 28 -2.20 -19.17 3.89
C TYR A 28 -2.64 -20.57 4.33
N GLU A 29 -3.14 -21.40 3.42
CA GLU A 29 -3.55 -22.77 3.73
C GLU A 29 -2.38 -23.75 3.77
N ASP A 30 -1.52 -23.73 2.75
CA ASP A 30 -0.42 -24.68 2.61
C ASP A 30 0.68 -24.45 3.66
N PHE A 31 0.92 -23.19 4.04
CA PHE A 31 1.98 -22.82 4.97
C PHE A 31 1.46 -22.37 6.35
N LYS A 32 0.21 -22.68 6.71
CA LYS A 32 -0.34 -22.35 8.04
C LYS A 32 0.48 -22.88 9.21
N ASN A 33 1.16 -24.00 9.01
CA ASN A 33 2.04 -24.64 10.00
C ASN A 33 3.53 -24.27 9.81
N GLU A 34 3.86 -23.42 8.84
CA GLU A 34 5.22 -22.94 8.52
C GLU A 34 5.27 -21.39 8.56
N PRO A 35 5.08 -20.76 9.74
CA PRO A 35 4.88 -19.31 9.85
C PRO A 35 6.04 -18.47 9.30
N GLU A 36 7.28 -18.94 9.43
CA GLU A 36 8.46 -18.25 8.88
C GLU A 36 8.51 -18.27 7.34
N ARG A 37 7.94 -19.31 6.73
CA ARG A 37 7.79 -19.39 5.28
C ARG A 37 6.63 -18.52 4.82
N LEU A 38 5.49 -18.62 5.49
CA LEU A 38 4.30 -17.81 5.20
C LEU A 38 4.63 -16.31 5.25
N LYS A 39 5.32 -15.86 6.31
CA LYS A 39 5.74 -14.46 6.49
C LYS A 39 6.59 -13.91 5.33
N LYS A 40 7.34 -14.76 4.61
CA LYS A 40 8.14 -14.35 3.45
C LYS A 40 7.33 -14.21 2.18
N LEU A 41 6.17 -14.87 2.08
CA LEU A 41 5.37 -14.94 0.86
C LEU A 41 4.18 -13.98 0.88
N VAL A 42 3.61 -13.72 2.06
CA VAL A 42 2.39 -12.92 2.20
C VAL A 42 2.59 -11.75 3.14
N VAL A 43 1.70 -10.77 3.05
CA VAL A 43 1.52 -9.74 4.06
C VAL A 43 0.57 -10.26 5.13
N ASP A 44 1.00 -10.12 6.38
CA ASP A 44 0.16 -10.21 7.57
C ASP A 44 0.68 -9.15 8.54
N TYR A 45 0.11 -7.96 8.45
CA TYR A 45 0.63 -6.78 9.14
C TYR A 45 -0.39 -6.27 10.16
N LYS A 46 0.11 -6.05 11.38
CA LYS A 46 -0.61 -5.39 12.48
C LYS A 46 0.06 -4.04 12.74
N PRO A 47 -0.58 -2.91 12.42
CA PRO A 47 0.05 -1.61 12.56
C PRO A 47 0.45 -1.27 13.99
N ASN A 48 1.52 -0.48 14.13
CA ASN A 48 1.85 0.15 15.41
C ASN A 48 0.67 1.02 15.87
N PRO A 49 0.21 0.92 17.14
CA PRO A 49 -0.92 1.72 17.65
C PRO A 49 -0.76 3.24 17.51
N GLU A 50 0.47 3.74 17.44
CA GLU A 50 0.76 5.18 17.24
C GLU A 50 0.61 5.62 15.77
N PHE A 51 0.54 4.68 14.83
CA PHE A 51 0.44 4.99 13.42
C PHE A 51 -0.99 5.35 13.03
N LYS A 52 -1.09 6.34 12.13
CA LYS A 52 -2.27 6.61 11.32
C LYS A 52 -2.06 5.98 9.95
N ALA A 53 -3.16 5.86 9.20
CA ALA A 53 -3.12 5.28 7.88
C ALA A 53 -3.77 6.16 6.81
N GLY A 54 -3.30 6.00 5.58
CA GLY A 54 -3.87 6.62 4.40
C GLY A 54 -3.71 5.72 3.19
N VAL A 55 -4.58 5.89 2.21
CA VAL A 55 -4.59 5.17 0.94
C VAL A 55 -4.28 6.16 -0.18
N LEU A 56 -3.37 5.78 -1.07
CA LEU A 56 -3.13 6.41 -2.35
C LEU A 56 -3.64 5.48 -3.45
N LEU A 57 -4.59 5.95 -4.24
CA LEU A 57 -5.04 5.30 -5.45
C LEU A 57 -4.30 5.94 -6.63
N THR A 58 -3.60 5.15 -7.43
CA THR A 58 -2.87 5.62 -8.60
C THR A 58 -3.33 4.87 -9.85
N GLU A 59 -3.52 5.59 -10.95
CA GLU A 59 -3.67 5.06 -12.31
C GLU A 59 -2.67 5.76 -13.22
N THR A 60 -1.84 4.97 -13.90
CA THR A 60 -0.75 5.46 -14.74
C THR A 60 -0.80 4.79 -16.10
N GLU A 61 -0.82 5.61 -17.16
CA GLU A 61 -0.53 5.16 -18.52
C GLU A 61 0.98 5.31 -18.77
N TYR A 62 1.68 4.20 -18.97
CA TYR A 62 3.11 4.21 -19.28
C TYR A 62 3.33 4.44 -20.78
N PRO A 63 4.18 5.40 -21.19
CA PRO A 63 4.48 5.64 -22.60
C PRO A 63 5.01 4.41 -23.35
N GLU A 64 5.69 3.51 -22.64
CA GLU A 64 6.25 2.26 -23.17
C GLU A 64 5.16 1.22 -23.49
N PHE A 65 3.97 1.35 -22.90
CA PHE A 65 2.84 0.45 -23.08
C PHE A 65 1.55 1.22 -23.41
N PRO A 66 1.44 1.83 -24.60
CA PRO A 66 0.28 2.65 -24.95
C PRO A 66 -1.04 1.87 -24.85
N GLY A 67 -2.04 2.46 -24.19
CA GLY A 67 -3.33 1.82 -23.95
C GLY A 67 -3.38 0.87 -22.73
N TYR A 68 -2.25 0.58 -22.10
CA TYR A 68 -2.21 -0.12 -20.82
C TYR A 68 -2.27 0.87 -19.65
N MET A 69 -3.17 0.62 -18.71
CA MET A 69 -3.39 1.46 -17.53
C MET A 69 -3.03 0.66 -16.28
N ALA A 70 -1.86 0.94 -15.71
CA ALA A 70 -1.46 0.33 -14.44
C ALA A 70 -2.21 1.00 -13.29
N ARG A 71 -2.78 0.20 -12.39
CA ARG A 71 -3.51 0.69 -11.22
C ARG A 71 -2.97 0.08 -9.95
N THR A 72 -2.77 0.93 -8.95
CA THR A 72 -2.22 0.51 -7.66
C THR A 72 -2.98 1.16 -6.53
N MET A 73 -3.37 0.35 -5.56
CA MET A 73 -3.83 0.78 -4.26
C MET A 73 -2.68 0.64 -3.27
N THR A 74 -2.20 1.77 -2.74
CA THR A 74 -1.09 1.80 -1.79
C THR A 74 -1.56 2.28 -0.43
N VAL A 75 -1.35 1.47 0.60
CA VAL A 75 -1.68 1.78 1.99
C VAL A 75 -0.41 2.22 2.73
N TYR A 76 -0.45 3.39 3.35
CA TYR A 76 0.63 3.95 4.14
C TYR A 76 0.28 3.91 5.62
N PHE A 77 1.25 3.56 6.45
CA PHE A 77 1.15 3.62 7.91
C PHE A 77 2.32 4.40 8.47
N ALA A 78 2.06 5.45 9.22
CA ALA A 78 3.10 6.30 9.81
C ALA A 78 2.53 7.13 10.97
N PRO A 79 3.39 7.72 11.83
CA PRO A 79 2.94 8.76 12.73
C PRO A 79 2.24 9.89 11.96
N GLU A 80 1.15 10.43 12.50
CA GLU A 80 0.24 11.35 11.82
C GLU A 80 0.95 12.54 11.14
N GLN A 81 1.94 13.11 11.84
CA GLN A 81 2.72 14.26 11.38
C GLN A 81 3.58 13.97 10.13
N HIS A 82 3.91 12.70 9.86
CA HIS A 82 4.75 12.28 8.74
C HIS A 82 3.98 11.57 7.64
N LEU A 83 2.76 11.10 7.91
CA LEU A 83 1.92 10.39 6.95
C LEU A 83 1.79 11.12 5.59
N PRO A 84 1.54 12.45 5.53
CA PRO A 84 1.45 13.16 4.25
C PRO A 84 2.72 13.08 3.39
N ILE A 85 3.90 13.01 4.02
CA ILE A 85 5.19 12.93 3.30
C ILE A 85 5.31 11.60 2.57
N TYR A 86 4.93 10.50 3.22
CA TYR A 86 4.96 9.18 2.58
C TYR A 86 3.86 9.03 1.54
N MET A 87 2.67 9.59 1.77
CA MET A 87 1.59 9.63 0.77
C MET A 87 1.93 10.53 -0.43
N ASP A 88 2.90 11.44 -0.30
CA ASP A 88 3.55 12.16 -1.39
C ASP A 88 4.61 11.32 -2.12
N GLU A 89 4.74 10.04 -1.79
CA GLU A 89 5.75 9.10 -2.28
C GLU A 89 7.18 9.57 -1.97
N LYS A 90 7.35 10.36 -0.90
CA LYS A 90 8.66 10.84 -0.43
C LYS A 90 9.12 10.03 0.78
N MET A 91 10.43 9.99 0.96
CA MET A 91 11.08 9.46 2.17
C MET A 91 12.16 10.44 2.65
N TYR A 92 12.52 10.35 3.93
CA TYR A 92 13.63 11.12 4.47
C TYR A 92 14.97 10.52 4.03
N ALA A 93 15.94 11.37 3.72
CA ALA A 93 17.27 10.93 3.28
C ALA A 93 18.03 10.06 4.31
N SER A 94 17.67 10.16 5.59
CA SER A 94 18.27 9.34 6.67
C SER A 94 17.67 7.94 6.80
N GLN A 95 16.61 7.65 6.04
CA GLN A 95 15.90 6.38 6.10
C GLN A 95 16.51 5.36 5.14
N LYS A 96 16.38 4.10 5.53
CA LYS A 96 16.62 2.93 4.70
C LYS A 96 15.26 2.28 4.38
N THR A 97 15.24 1.49 3.31
CA THR A 97 14.06 0.75 2.87
C THR A 97 14.36 -0.74 2.88
N GLU A 98 13.48 -1.52 3.50
CA GLU A 98 13.44 -2.97 3.33
C GLU A 98 12.16 -3.33 2.57
N ARG A 99 12.29 -4.07 1.47
CA ARG A 99 11.19 -4.42 0.57
C ARG A 99 11.04 -5.93 0.49
N LYS A 100 9.78 -6.39 0.56
CA LYS A 100 9.34 -7.74 0.28
C LYS A 100 8.33 -7.69 -0.86
N GLU A 101 8.65 -8.35 -1.96
CA GLU A 101 7.74 -8.52 -3.09
C GLU A 101 6.70 -9.59 -2.77
N ILE A 102 5.46 -9.37 -3.21
CA ILE A 102 4.33 -10.27 -3.01
C ILE A 102 3.95 -10.82 -4.37
N GLY A 103 4.13 -12.13 -4.52
CA GLY A 103 3.74 -12.87 -5.71
C GLY A 103 2.54 -13.78 -5.47
N VAL A 104 1.90 -14.21 -6.56
CA VAL A 104 0.83 -15.21 -6.54
C VAL A 104 1.12 -16.30 -7.57
N ASP A 105 0.76 -17.54 -7.24
CA ASP A 105 0.88 -18.73 -8.08
C ASP A 105 -0.50 -19.27 -8.52
N THR A 106 -1.60 -18.75 -7.97
CA THR A 106 -2.96 -19.21 -8.29
C THR A 106 -3.76 -18.26 -9.18
N ALA A 107 -3.08 -17.26 -9.78
CA ALA A 107 -3.72 -16.15 -10.49
C ALA A 107 -4.83 -15.47 -9.66
N CYS A 108 -4.60 -15.38 -8.34
CA CYS A 108 -5.52 -14.86 -7.36
C CYS A 108 -4.73 -14.32 -6.16
N TYR A 109 -5.11 -13.17 -5.63
CA TYR A 109 -4.71 -12.78 -4.27
C TYR A 109 -5.94 -12.56 -3.41
N LEU A 110 -5.76 -12.76 -2.11
CA LEU A 110 -6.67 -12.34 -1.06
C LEU A 110 -6.27 -10.93 -0.60
N ILE A 111 -7.25 -10.07 -0.34
CA ILE A 111 -7.09 -8.93 0.56
C ILE A 111 -8.04 -9.15 1.74
N GLU A 112 -7.53 -9.06 2.96
CA GLU A 112 -8.36 -9.00 4.17
C GLU A 112 -7.97 -7.80 5.03
N VAL A 113 -8.94 -6.97 5.40
CA VAL A 113 -8.77 -5.82 6.29
C VAL A 113 -9.83 -5.89 7.39
N ASP A 114 -9.39 -6.07 8.63
CA ASP A 114 -10.25 -6.12 9.83
C ASP A 114 -11.48 -7.04 9.69
N GLY A 115 -11.32 -8.17 8.99
CA GLY A 115 -12.35 -9.18 8.75
C GLY A 115 -13.21 -8.98 7.50
N ARG A 116 -13.06 -7.86 6.78
CA ARG A 116 -13.60 -7.71 5.42
C ARG A 116 -12.60 -8.30 4.44
N TYR A 117 -13.04 -9.23 3.61
CA TYR A 117 -12.15 -9.92 2.69
C TYR A 117 -12.74 -10.04 1.30
N GLU A 118 -11.88 -10.11 0.28
CA GLU A 118 -12.21 -10.52 -1.09
C GLU A 118 -11.05 -11.30 -1.70
N ASP A 119 -11.40 -12.29 -2.51
CA ASP A 119 -10.49 -12.96 -3.44
C ASP A 119 -10.55 -12.26 -4.79
N ILE A 120 -9.42 -11.69 -5.23
CA ILE A 120 -9.31 -10.94 -6.47
C ILE A 120 -8.57 -11.78 -7.50
N LYS A 121 -9.26 -12.10 -8.60
CA LYS A 121 -8.67 -12.79 -9.75
C LYS A 121 -7.75 -11.84 -10.49
N THR A 122 -6.50 -12.23 -10.58
CA THR A 122 -5.45 -11.41 -11.19
C THR A 122 -5.30 -11.67 -12.69
N GLY A 123 -5.79 -12.82 -13.16
CA GLY A 123 -5.64 -13.26 -14.55
C GLY A 123 -4.25 -13.83 -14.88
N GLY A 124 -3.30 -13.75 -13.94
CA GLY A 124 -1.94 -14.27 -14.13
C GLY A 124 -1.15 -14.42 -12.84
N GLU A 125 -0.14 -15.29 -12.89
CA GLU A 125 0.82 -15.54 -11.82
C GLU A 125 1.92 -14.46 -11.79
N GLY A 126 2.74 -14.44 -10.75
CA GLY A 126 3.90 -13.56 -10.62
C GLY A 126 3.69 -12.43 -9.62
N TYR A 127 4.35 -11.28 -9.84
CA TYR A 127 4.37 -10.14 -8.91
C TYR A 127 3.07 -9.33 -8.93
N TRP A 128 2.50 -9.06 -7.75
CA TRP A 128 1.26 -8.28 -7.59
C TRP A 128 1.34 -7.17 -6.54
N GLY A 129 2.51 -6.95 -5.93
CA GLY A 129 2.64 -5.86 -4.98
C GLY A 129 3.85 -5.98 -4.06
N ASP A 130 3.91 -5.11 -3.07
CA ASP A 130 5.00 -5.10 -2.11
C ASP A 130 4.56 -4.71 -0.71
N TYR A 131 5.33 -5.20 0.25
CA TYR A 131 5.40 -4.71 1.61
C TYR A 131 6.76 -4.04 1.80
N GLN A 132 6.76 -2.80 2.29
CA GLN A 132 7.97 -2.01 2.51
C GLN A 132 7.98 -1.43 3.92
N GLU A 133 9.16 -1.49 4.56
CA GLU A 133 9.43 -0.77 5.80
C GLU A 133 10.43 0.34 5.54
N LEU A 134 10.04 1.58 5.87
CA LEU A 134 10.93 2.73 5.91
C LEU A 134 11.41 2.88 7.35
N TYR A 135 12.72 2.85 7.56
CA TYR A 135 13.28 2.79 8.90
C TYR A 135 14.56 3.59 9.05
N ARG A 136 14.83 4.03 10.27
CA ARG A 136 16.15 4.53 10.69
C ARG A 136 16.86 3.51 11.54
N GLU A 137 18.18 3.58 11.51
CA GLU A 137 19.03 2.78 12.38
C GLU A 137 19.78 3.73 13.32
N ILE A 138 19.52 3.62 14.62
CA ILE A 138 20.14 4.47 15.63
C ILE A 138 20.80 3.54 16.64
N ASN A 139 22.12 3.67 16.79
CA ASN A 139 22.94 2.81 17.66
C ASN A 139 22.74 1.31 17.40
N GLY A 140 22.67 0.92 16.12
CA GLY A 140 22.47 -0.47 15.68
C GLY A 140 21.04 -1.01 15.86
N LYS A 141 20.10 -0.21 16.35
CA LYS A 141 18.69 -0.59 16.50
C LYS A 141 17.84 -0.02 15.37
N LYS A 142 17.03 -0.88 14.75
CA LYS A 142 16.03 -0.53 13.73
C LYS A 142 14.80 0.13 14.37
N TYR A 143 14.40 1.28 13.84
CA TYR A 143 13.17 2.00 14.19
C TYR A 143 12.35 2.19 12.91
N ILE A 144 11.19 1.52 12.84
CA ILE A 144 10.26 1.65 11.72
C ILE A 144 9.57 3.00 11.85
N ASP A 145 9.76 3.86 10.84
CA ASP A 145 9.12 5.17 10.75
C ASP A 145 7.84 5.12 9.90
N ALA A 146 7.78 4.20 8.93
CA ALA A 146 6.58 3.94 8.14
C ALA A 146 6.56 2.53 7.56
N VAL A 147 5.35 2.05 7.26
CA VAL A 147 5.10 0.84 6.47
C VAL A 147 4.26 1.20 5.26
N VAL A 148 4.60 0.64 4.11
CA VAL A 148 3.90 0.85 2.84
C VAL A 148 3.51 -0.51 2.26
N ILE A 149 2.24 -0.69 1.92
CA ILE A 149 1.74 -1.89 1.26
C ILE A 149 1.16 -1.46 -0.08
N SER A 150 1.80 -1.87 -1.18
CA SER A 150 1.33 -1.60 -2.54
C SER A 150 0.66 -2.85 -3.10
N ILE A 151 -0.54 -2.69 -3.64
CA ILE A 151 -1.33 -3.77 -4.24
C ILE A 151 -1.66 -3.38 -5.67
N ALA A 152 -1.13 -4.12 -6.64
CA ALA A 152 -1.46 -3.96 -8.04
C ALA A 152 -2.87 -4.50 -8.31
N MET A 153 -3.70 -3.69 -8.96
CA MET A 153 -5.03 -4.10 -9.37
C MET A 153 -4.97 -4.86 -10.71
N PRO A 154 -5.82 -5.87 -10.93
CA PRO A 154 -5.90 -6.55 -12.23
C PRO A 154 -6.28 -5.58 -13.36
N ASP A 155 -5.90 -5.90 -14.60
CA ASP A 155 -6.12 -5.03 -15.77
C ASP A 155 -7.60 -4.68 -16.01
N GLU A 156 -8.50 -5.63 -15.72
CA GLU A 156 -9.95 -5.46 -15.85
C GLU A 156 -10.53 -4.47 -14.82
N GLN A 157 -9.80 -4.21 -13.73
CA GLN A 157 -10.23 -3.33 -12.66
C GLN A 157 -10.12 -1.87 -13.10
N SER A 158 -11.22 -1.14 -13.14
CA SER A 158 -11.21 0.31 -13.40
C SER A 158 -10.75 1.12 -12.18
N PHE A 159 -10.39 2.40 -12.36
CA PHE A 159 -10.06 3.28 -11.23
C PHE A 159 -11.23 3.42 -10.25
N GLU A 160 -12.46 3.60 -10.74
CA GLU A 160 -13.63 3.70 -9.87
C GLU A 160 -13.92 2.38 -9.15
N GLY A 161 -13.70 1.24 -9.80
CA GLY A 161 -13.85 -0.04 -9.12
C GLY A 161 -12.76 -0.28 -8.07
N MET A 162 -11.51 0.13 -8.31
CA MET A 162 -10.45 0.14 -7.28
C MET A 162 -10.84 1.03 -6.10
N LYS A 163 -11.47 2.18 -6.37
CA LYS A 163 -11.99 3.06 -5.32
C LYS A 163 -13.11 2.41 -4.52
N HIS A 164 -14.05 1.71 -5.16
CA HIS A 164 -15.08 0.96 -4.45
C HIS A 164 -14.51 -0.18 -3.60
N LEU A 165 -13.45 -0.84 -4.05
CA LEU A 165 -12.72 -1.81 -3.22
C LEU A 165 -12.11 -1.13 -1.99
N ALA A 166 -11.46 0.02 -2.16
CA ALA A 166 -10.94 0.78 -1.04
C ALA A 166 -12.04 1.18 -0.03
N GLU A 167 -13.19 1.65 -0.52
CA GLU A 167 -14.37 1.99 0.29
C GLU A 167 -14.95 0.78 1.03
N TYR A 168 -14.89 -0.41 0.43
CA TYR A 168 -15.29 -1.64 1.09
C TYR A 168 -14.33 -2.01 2.22
N PHE A 169 -13.01 -2.01 1.96
CA PHE A 169 -12.03 -2.49 2.95
C PHE A 169 -11.79 -1.52 4.09
N PHE A 170 -11.74 -0.22 3.81
CA PHE A 170 -11.27 0.78 4.77
C PHE A 170 -12.39 1.67 5.30
N GLU A 171 -12.40 1.86 6.62
CA GLU A 171 -13.37 2.72 7.31
C GLU A 171 -12.92 4.19 7.35
N ASP A 172 -13.87 5.09 7.56
CA ASP A 172 -13.67 6.54 7.73
C ASP A 172 -12.85 7.21 6.61
N MET A 173 -13.07 6.75 5.37
CA MET A 173 -12.40 7.30 4.19
C MET A 173 -12.74 8.79 4.00
N SER A 174 -11.74 9.65 4.03
CA SER A 174 -11.92 11.10 3.84
C SER A 174 -10.85 11.72 2.95
N ARG A 175 -11.27 12.70 2.15
CA ARG A 175 -10.40 13.50 1.26
C ARG A 175 -9.73 14.68 1.97
N GLU A 176 -9.98 14.87 3.26
CA GLU A 176 -9.41 15.97 4.03
C GLU A 176 -7.91 15.75 4.22
N MET A 177 -7.09 16.37 3.37
CA MET A 177 -5.65 16.46 3.63
C MET A 177 -5.42 17.13 4.99
N VAL A 178 -4.45 16.65 5.77
CA VAL A 178 -3.93 17.42 6.91
C VAL A 178 -3.37 18.70 6.28
N THR A 179 -4.08 19.82 6.40
CA THR A 179 -3.57 21.11 5.94
C THR A 179 -2.20 21.32 6.58
N GLU A 180 -1.18 21.57 5.75
CA GLU A 180 0.08 22.11 6.25
C GLU A 180 -0.26 23.30 7.14
N LYS A 181 0.16 23.28 8.41
CA LYS A 181 0.12 24.48 9.24
C LYS A 181 0.98 25.51 8.52
N ALA A 182 0.32 26.48 7.88
CA ALA A 182 0.93 27.64 7.27
C ALA A 182 1.97 28.21 8.24
N GLY A 183 3.20 28.30 7.75
CA GLY A 183 4.34 28.76 8.54
C GLY A 183 4.04 30.07 9.25
N ARG A 184 4.45 30.15 10.51
CA ARG A 184 4.58 31.40 11.26
C ARG A 184 5.28 32.44 10.37
N LYS A 185 4.59 33.55 10.10
CA LYS A 185 5.25 34.79 9.70
C LYS A 185 6.28 35.12 10.80
N LYS A 186 7.56 35.18 10.42
CA LYS A 186 8.54 35.92 11.20
C LYS A 186 8.41 37.37 10.78
N GLU A 187 8.10 38.22 11.76
CA GLU A 187 8.36 39.66 11.74
C GLU A 187 9.86 39.94 11.69
#